data_AF-A0A8H7PRB0-F1
#
_entry.id   AF-A0A8H7PRB0-F1
#
_cell.length_a   1.000
_cell.length_b   1.000
_cell.length_c   1.000
_cell.angle_alpha   90.00
_cell.angle_beta   90.00
_cell.angle_gamma   90.00
#
_symmetry.space_group_name_H-M   'P 1'
#
loop_
_entity.id
_entity.type
_entity.pdbx_description
1 polymer ?
#
loop_
_entity_poly.entity_id
_entity_poly.type
_entity_poly.pdbx_seq_one_letter_code
_entity_poly.pdbx_strand_id
1 'polypeptide(L)'
;MKENQLLLNLAPVNMADQHNDVAVKKHIAYFLHNLRMMPAAYTETETNRMTLAFFSLGSLSLLGKLEETVSLKDRTDWIEWIYAQQVHPDSQNPSASQHLCGFKGSPWAGHVFDPLATSTKSDPMDGASIPNTYTALANLLLLGDDLARVNKRAIIATLKSLQEDDGSFAPTYGSTERDVRFIFCACVISHILDDWSGIDVEKAVGFIRKSQSYEPAMGQTPGEEAHGKCLYCKADQPALTLMGKVNEGIIDKQGLIRWCLDRQTTGFHGRPNKDADTCYCFWIGGALENLNAFELVNTDNLRSFLMSTQTSRGGFGKDAESPPDVLHSYMGLATLSLMKESGLSEIDAALNIPIAGVHQLRKIHAQS
;
A
#
# COMPACT_ATOMS: atom_id res chain seq x y z
N MET A 1 1.77 50.16 53.00
CA MET A 1 1.52 48.80 52.46
C MET A 1 1.25 48.95 50.98
N LYS A 2 2.29 48.72 50.17
CA LYS A 2 2.24 48.63 48.71
C LYS A 2 2.13 47.14 48.32
N GLU A 3 1.72 46.92 47.07
CA GLU A 3 1.75 45.65 46.31
C GLU A 3 0.65 44.64 46.68
N ASN A 4 -0.08 44.00 45.77
CA ASN A 4 0.22 43.65 44.38
C ASN A 4 -1.07 43.55 43.57
N GLN A 5 -1.17 44.33 42.49
CA GLN A 5 -2.22 44.24 41.48
C GLN A 5 -1.55 43.79 40.18
N LEU A 6 -1.41 42.48 40.01
CA LEU A 6 -0.87 41.85 38.79
C LEU A 6 -1.33 40.39 38.74
N LEU A 7 -2.60 40.19 38.35
CA LEU A 7 -3.04 38.93 37.75
C LEU A 7 -3.48 39.23 36.32
N LEU A 8 -2.47 39.15 35.46
CA LEU A 8 -2.46 38.86 34.04
C LEU A 8 -3.84 38.56 33.41
N ASN A 9 -4.23 39.47 32.51
CA ASN A 9 -5.00 39.14 31.32
C ASN A 9 -4.24 38.08 30.51
N LEU A 10 -4.54 36.80 30.74
CA LEU A 10 -4.29 35.77 29.74
C LEU A 10 -5.60 35.60 28.97
N ALA A 11 -5.65 36.14 27.76
CA ALA A 11 -6.63 35.70 26.78
C ALA A 11 -6.53 34.17 26.68
N PRO A 12 -7.65 33.44 26.57
CA PRO A 12 -7.60 32.02 26.31
C PRO A 12 -6.82 31.81 25.01
N VAL A 13 -5.65 31.19 25.10
CA VAL A 13 -4.96 30.67 23.92
C VAL A 13 -5.89 29.61 23.36
N ASN A 14 -6.50 29.91 22.22
CA ASN A 14 -7.33 28.98 21.48
C ASN A 14 -6.46 27.82 21.01
N MET A 15 -6.29 26.79 21.85
CA MET A 15 -5.54 25.57 21.51
C MET A 15 -6.27 24.72 20.45
N ALA A 16 -7.47 25.13 20.02
CA ALA A 16 -8.23 24.45 18.98
C ALA A 16 -7.74 24.72 17.54
N ASP A 17 -6.94 25.77 17.31
CA ASP A 17 -6.59 26.18 15.94
C ASP A 17 -5.26 25.61 15.41
N GLN A 18 -4.45 24.91 16.21
CA GLN A 18 -3.12 24.45 15.77
C GLN A 18 -3.10 23.08 15.08
N HIS A 19 -4.24 22.38 14.99
CA HIS A 19 -4.30 21.00 14.46
C HIS A 19 -5.31 20.78 13.32
N ASN A 20 -5.92 21.82 12.75
CA ASN A 20 -6.94 21.63 11.71
C ASN A 20 -6.40 21.42 10.29
N ASP A 21 -5.15 21.80 10.03
CA ASP A 21 -4.56 21.73 8.69
C ASP A 21 -3.53 20.60 8.56
N VAL A 22 -3.44 20.05 7.35
CA VAL A 22 -2.39 19.10 6.98
C VAL A 22 -1.04 19.80 7.04
N ALA A 23 -0.15 19.31 7.90
CA ALA A 23 1.18 19.89 8.12
C ALA A 23 2.17 19.51 7.00
N VAL A 24 1.88 19.90 5.75
CA VAL A 24 2.58 19.50 4.52
C VAL A 24 4.11 19.55 4.65
N LYS A 25 4.67 20.66 5.14
CA LYS A 25 6.14 20.81 5.30
C LYS A 25 6.74 19.77 6.24
N LYS A 26 6.03 19.41 7.31
CA LYS A 26 6.50 18.41 8.29
C LYS A 26 6.40 17.00 7.71
N HIS A 27 5.32 16.71 7.00
CA HIS A 27 5.17 15.43 6.28
C HIS A 27 6.26 15.22 5.24
N ILE A 28 6.59 16.24 4.43
CA ILE A 28 7.70 16.19 3.49
C ILE A 28 9.02 15.85 4.19
N ALA A 29 9.34 16.56 5.28
CA ALA A 29 10.56 16.31 6.04
C ALA A 29 10.59 14.88 6.62
N TYR A 30 9.47 14.40 7.13
CA TYR A 30 9.31 13.05 7.67
C TYR A 30 9.59 11.96 6.62
N PHE A 31 8.99 12.04 5.43
CA PHE A 31 9.19 11.02 4.39
C PHE A 31 10.57 11.10 3.73
N LEU A 32 11.12 12.30 3.53
CA LEU A 32 12.49 12.46 3.04
C LEU A 32 13.52 11.89 4.01
N HIS A 33 13.30 12.05 5.32
CA HIS A 33 14.17 11.44 6.33
C HIS A 33 14.14 9.92 6.21
N ASN A 34 12.95 9.30 6.20
CA ASN A 34 12.80 7.85 6.09
C ASN A 34 13.32 7.26 4.76
N LEU A 35 13.25 7.99 3.64
CA LEU A 35 13.85 7.55 2.38
C LEU A 35 15.38 7.54 2.40
N ARG A 36 15.99 8.49 3.11
CA ARG A 36 17.45 8.61 3.18
C ARG A 36 18.06 7.73 4.27
N MET A 37 17.39 7.63 5.41
CA MET A 37 17.86 6.89 6.57
C MET A 37 16.67 6.53 7.46
N MET A 38 16.41 5.23 7.60
CA MET A 38 15.36 4.76 8.50
C MET A 38 15.86 4.64 9.94
N PRO A 39 15.04 5.01 10.93
CA PRO A 39 15.33 4.76 12.34
C PRO A 39 15.52 3.26 12.65
N ALA A 40 16.32 2.95 13.66
CA ALA A 40 16.61 1.57 14.10
C ALA A 40 15.35 0.76 14.46
N ALA A 41 14.24 1.41 14.82
CA ALA A 41 12.96 0.76 15.08
C ALA A 41 12.41 0.00 13.85
N TYR A 42 12.86 0.32 12.63
CA TYR A 42 12.48 -0.39 11.40
C TYR A 42 13.37 -1.60 11.08
N THR A 43 14.32 -1.97 11.94
CA THR A 43 15.22 -3.11 11.68
C THR A 43 14.45 -4.42 11.47
N GLU A 44 13.36 -4.65 12.22
CA GLU A 44 12.51 -5.84 12.08
C GLU A 44 11.80 -5.91 10.71
N THR A 45 11.78 -4.79 9.97
CA THR A 45 11.18 -4.67 8.64
C THR A 45 12.21 -4.67 7.51
N GLU A 46 13.45 -5.07 7.76
CA GLU A 46 14.55 -5.10 6.76
C GLU A 46 14.13 -5.81 5.47
N THR A 47 13.43 -6.93 5.56
CA THR A 47 12.96 -7.71 4.39
C THR A 47 11.82 -7.04 3.62
N ASN A 48 11.36 -5.86 4.04
CA ASN A 48 10.25 -5.10 3.44
C ASN A 48 10.60 -3.63 3.16
N ARG A 49 11.89 -3.27 3.09
CA ARG A 49 12.32 -1.88 2.80
C ARG A 49 11.74 -1.31 1.50
N MET A 50 11.53 -2.15 0.49
CA MET A 50 10.84 -1.78 -0.76
C MET A 50 9.44 -1.21 -0.51
N THR A 51 8.69 -1.82 0.42
CA THR A 51 7.36 -1.37 0.82
C THR A 51 7.41 -0.06 1.61
N LEU A 52 8.42 0.12 2.47
CA LEU A 52 8.62 1.38 3.21
C LEU A 52 9.01 2.54 2.28
N ALA A 53 9.82 2.24 1.25
CA ALA A 53 10.14 3.18 0.19
C ALA A 53 8.87 3.59 -0.58
N PHE A 54 7.98 2.63 -0.87
CA PHE A 54 6.69 2.90 -1.49
C PHE A 54 5.80 3.82 -0.66
N PHE A 55 5.66 3.57 0.64
CA PHE A 55 4.88 4.48 1.49
C PHE A 55 5.47 5.91 1.49
N SER A 56 6.79 6.03 1.45
CA SER A 56 7.44 7.34 1.49
C SER A 56 7.40 8.08 0.15
N LEU A 57 7.72 7.41 -0.97
CA LEU A 57 7.61 7.96 -2.32
C LEU A 57 6.16 8.28 -2.67
N GLY A 58 5.25 7.36 -2.34
CA GLY A 58 3.83 7.53 -2.51
C GLY A 58 3.32 8.76 -1.77
N SER A 59 3.73 8.95 -0.52
CA SER A 59 3.35 10.14 0.26
C SER A 59 3.88 11.45 -0.32
N LEU A 60 5.14 11.48 -0.76
CA LEU A 60 5.69 12.66 -1.44
C LEU A 60 4.96 12.98 -2.76
N SER A 61 4.50 11.94 -3.47
CA SER A 61 3.68 12.08 -4.66
C SER A 61 2.28 12.60 -4.33
N LEU A 62 1.60 12.08 -3.30
CA LEU A 62 0.31 12.60 -2.81
C LEU A 62 0.40 14.04 -2.37
N LEU A 63 1.52 14.46 -1.78
CA LEU A 63 1.76 15.86 -1.41
C LEU A 63 2.05 16.75 -2.62
N GLY A 64 2.17 16.19 -3.84
CA GLY A 64 2.53 16.93 -5.05
C GLY A 64 3.96 17.47 -5.05
N LYS A 65 4.86 16.85 -4.25
CA LYS A 65 6.18 17.42 -3.94
C LYS A 65 7.35 16.50 -4.26
N LEU A 66 7.10 15.30 -4.79
CA LEU A 66 8.15 14.33 -5.11
C LEU A 66 9.24 14.93 -6.03
N GLU A 67 8.87 15.49 -7.18
CA GLU A 67 9.85 16.02 -8.15
C GLU A 67 10.53 17.32 -7.67
N GLU A 68 9.85 18.11 -6.84
CA GLU A 68 10.39 19.36 -6.28
C GLU A 68 11.41 19.07 -5.16
N THR A 69 11.19 18.01 -4.38
CA THR A 69 11.95 17.74 -3.15
C THR A 69 13.03 16.68 -3.30
N VAL A 70 12.95 15.86 -4.35
CA VAL A 70 13.91 14.80 -4.65
C VAL A 70 14.69 15.15 -5.91
N SER A 71 16.02 15.16 -5.82
CA SER A 71 16.87 15.49 -6.96
C SER A 71 16.77 14.44 -8.07
N LEU A 72 17.04 14.83 -9.32
CA LEU A 72 17.10 13.87 -10.43
C LEU A 72 18.11 12.74 -10.15
N LYS A 73 19.26 13.09 -9.56
CA LYS A 73 20.28 12.11 -9.15
C LYS A 73 19.73 11.09 -8.16
N ASP A 74 19.07 11.54 -7.10
CA ASP A 74 18.50 10.62 -6.11
C ASP A 74 17.43 9.72 -6.73
N ARG A 75 16.56 10.26 -7.60
CA ARG A 75 15.56 9.45 -8.32
C ARG A 75 16.21 8.37 -9.19
N THR A 76 17.25 8.72 -9.93
CA THR A 76 18.01 7.75 -10.75
C THR A 76 18.68 6.71 -9.86
N ASP A 77 19.38 7.11 -8.79
CA ASP A 77 20.05 6.18 -7.88
C ASP A 77 19.04 5.22 -7.21
N TRP A 78 17.84 5.69 -6.89
CA TRP A 78 16.78 4.86 -6.31
C TRP A 78 16.17 3.89 -7.32
N ILE A 79 16.02 4.30 -8.60
CA ILE A 79 15.65 3.38 -9.68
C ILE A 79 16.69 2.26 -9.81
N GLU A 80 17.98 2.60 -9.84
CA GLU A 80 19.06 1.60 -9.88
C GLU A 80 19.03 0.69 -8.65
N TRP A 81 18.79 1.24 -7.46
CA TRP A 81 18.60 0.43 -6.26
C TRP A 81 17.47 -0.59 -6.43
N ILE A 82 16.29 -0.15 -6.85
CA ILE A 82 15.14 -1.04 -7.08
C ILE A 82 15.49 -2.17 -8.06
N TYR A 83 16.11 -1.85 -9.20
CA TYR A 83 16.50 -2.85 -10.18
C TYR A 83 17.54 -3.84 -9.67
N ALA A 84 18.46 -3.42 -8.80
CA ALA A 84 19.42 -4.33 -8.16
C ALA A 84 18.76 -5.34 -7.20
N GLN A 85 17.46 -5.20 -6.90
CA GLN A 85 16.68 -6.16 -6.11
C GLN A 85 15.81 -7.09 -6.97
N GLN A 86 15.84 -6.94 -8.30
CA GLN A 86 15.14 -7.84 -9.20
C GLN A 86 15.87 -9.20 -9.24
N VAL A 87 15.10 -10.27 -9.05
CA VAL A 87 15.55 -11.66 -9.17
C VAL A 87 15.21 -12.15 -10.56
N HIS A 88 16.24 -12.53 -11.30
CA HIS A 88 16.16 -13.06 -12.66
C HIS A 88 16.35 -14.59 -12.63
N PRO A 89 15.84 -15.32 -13.64
CA PRO A 89 16.13 -16.74 -13.77
C PRO A 89 17.63 -17.01 -13.80
N ASP A 90 18.07 -18.08 -13.13
CA ASP A 90 19.46 -18.52 -13.17
C ASP A 90 19.77 -19.11 -14.55
N SER A 91 20.68 -18.47 -15.28
CA SER A 91 21.14 -18.94 -16.60
C SER A 91 21.71 -20.36 -16.59
N GLN A 92 22.26 -20.82 -15.45
CA GLN A 92 22.80 -22.18 -15.31
C GLN A 92 21.74 -23.21 -14.90
N ASN A 93 20.68 -22.76 -14.21
CA ASN A 93 19.57 -23.63 -13.83
C ASN A 93 18.21 -22.91 -13.90
N PRO A 94 17.70 -22.63 -15.12
CA PRO A 94 16.48 -21.83 -15.27
C PRO A 94 15.25 -22.49 -14.65
N SER A 95 15.15 -23.82 -14.79
CA SER A 95 13.99 -24.59 -14.30
C SER A 95 13.84 -24.56 -12.78
N ALA A 96 14.96 -24.52 -12.04
CA ALA A 96 14.95 -24.50 -10.58
C ALA A 96 14.76 -23.11 -9.97
N SER A 97 14.85 -22.04 -10.78
CA SER A 97 14.84 -20.65 -10.30
C SER A 97 13.67 -19.82 -10.85
N GLN A 98 12.94 -20.32 -11.85
CA GLN A 98 11.83 -19.59 -12.49
C GLN A 98 10.73 -19.15 -11.52
N HIS A 99 10.54 -19.86 -10.40
CA HIS A 99 9.51 -19.58 -9.39
C HIS A 99 10.00 -18.64 -8.28
N LEU A 100 11.26 -18.21 -8.34
CA LEU A 100 11.88 -17.29 -7.37
C LEU A 100 11.98 -15.85 -7.91
N CYS A 101 11.55 -15.61 -9.14
CA CYS A 101 11.74 -14.35 -9.85
C CYS A 101 10.74 -13.27 -9.39
N GLY A 102 11.13 -12.00 -9.48
CA GLY A 102 10.36 -10.86 -8.95
C GLY A 102 11.27 -9.84 -8.30
N PHE A 103 10.80 -9.11 -7.28
CA PHE A 103 11.65 -8.24 -6.49
C PHE A 103 11.74 -8.67 -5.03
N LYS A 104 12.93 -8.44 -4.47
CA LYS A 104 13.22 -8.56 -3.04
C LYS A 104 12.90 -7.25 -2.33
N GLY A 105 12.68 -7.34 -1.01
CA GLY A 105 12.44 -6.14 -0.20
C GLY A 105 13.71 -5.35 0.12
N SER A 106 14.88 -5.98 0.11
CA SER A 106 16.17 -5.34 0.38
C SER A 106 17.36 -6.22 -0.04
N PRO A 107 18.61 -5.74 0.01
CA PRO A 107 19.81 -6.54 -0.28
C PRO A 107 20.27 -7.40 0.92
N TRP A 108 19.39 -7.76 1.86
CA TRP A 108 19.73 -8.48 3.10
C TRP A 108 20.53 -9.79 2.89
N ALA A 109 20.28 -10.49 1.79
CA ALA A 109 20.99 -11.73 1.43
C ALA A 109 22.44 -11.50 0.95
N GLY A 110 22.88 -10.25 0.79
CA GLY A 110 24.27 -9.91 0.51
C GLY A 110 24.72 -10.12 -0.93
N HIS A 111 23.79 -10.14 -1.89
CA HIS A 111 24.12 -10.22 -3.31
C HIS A 111 24.86 -8.96 -3.79
N VAL A 112 25.68 -9.12 -4.84
CA VAL A 112 26.36 -8.00 -5.50
C VAL A 112 25.31 -7.01 -6.02
N PHE A 113 25.56 -5.72 -5.78
CA PHE A 113 24.74 -4.66 -6.35
C PHE A 113 24.95 -4.61 -7.87
N ASP A 114 23.94 -5.05 -8.62
CA ASP A 114 23.94 -5.04 -10.08
C ASP A 114 22.54 -4.70 -10.63
N PRO A 115 22.29 -3.44 -11.02
CA PRO A 115 21.00 -3.01 -11.55
C PRO A 115 20.77 -3.38 -13.02
N LEU A 116 21.79 -3.95 -13.69
CA LEU A 116 21.72 -4.40 -15.09
C LEU A 116 21.78 -5.93 -15.20
N ALA A 117 21.63 -6.63 -14.08
CA ALA A 117 21.62 -8.08 -14.03
C ALA A 117 20.56 -8.65 -14.99
N THR A 118 20.92 -9.72 -15.69
CA THR A 118 19.99 -10.48 -16.56
C THR A 118 19.82 -11.92 -16.10
N SER A 119 20.59 -12.33 -15.08
CA SER A 119 20.57 -13.65 -14.45
C SER A 119 20.91 -13.47 -12.97
N THR A 120 20.22 -14.20 -12.09
CA THR A 120 20.53 -14.25 -10.66
C THR A 120 20.94 -15.67 -10.31
N LYS A 121 22.05 -15.84 -9.58
CA LYS A 121 22.44 -17.16 -9.08
C LYS A 121 21.35 -17.68 -8.15
N SER A 122 20.83 -18.87 -8.43
CA SER A 122 19.75 -19.46 -7.63
C SER A 122 20.24 -19.71 -6.20
N ASP A 123 19.47 -19.20 -5.24
CA ASP A 123 19.59 -19.53 -3.82
C ASP A 123 18.18 -19.85 -3.29
N PRO A 124 17.94 -21.08 -2.79
CA PRO A 124 16.63 -21.47 -2.25
C PRO A 124 16.11 -20.56 -1.13
N MET A 125 16.99 -19.80 -0.47
CA MET A 125 16.66 -18.89 0.63
C MET A 125 16.54 -17.41 0.20
N ASP A 126 16.92 -17.08 -1.04
CA ASP A 126 16.84 -15.71 -1.59
C ASP A 126 15.87 -15.65 -2.77
N GLY A 127 14.57 -15.72 -2.47
CA GLY A 127 13.49 -15.58 -3.43
C GLY A 127 12.85 -14.19 -3.39
N ALA A 128 12.26 -13.79 -4.52
CA ALA A 128 11.35 -12.66 -4.56
C ALA A 128 10.08 -12.93 -3.74
N SER A 129 9.37 -11.84 -3.42
CA SER A 129 8.04 -11.91 -2.80
C SER A 129 7.04 -11.08 -3.60
N ILE A 130 5.78 -11.52 -3.66
CA ILE A 130 4.72 -10.80 -4.38
C ILE A 130 4.53 -9.38 -3.80
N PRO A 131 4.47 -9.14 -2.48
CA PRO A 131 4.30 -7.78 -1.95
C PRO A 131 5.44 -6.83 -2.34
N ASN A 132 6.70 -7.28 -2.28
CA ASN A 132 7.84 -6.46 -2.71
C ASN A 132 7.90 -6.29 -4.23
N THR A 133 7.43 -7.27 -5.01
CA THR A 133 7.28 -7.13 -6.48
C THR A 133 6.26 -6.06 -6.82
N TYR A 134 5.10 -6.06 -6.16
CA TYR A 134 4.10 -5.01 -6.31
C TYR A 134 4.69 -3.62 -5.98
N THR A 135 5.29 -3.45 -4.78
CA THR A 135 5.77 -2.14 -4.36
C THR A 135 6.99 -1.67 -5.14
N ALA A 136 7.84 -2.57 -5.64
CA ALA A 136 8.92 -2.23 -6.57
C ALA A 136 8.38 -1.63 -7.87
N LEU A 137 7.39 -2.26 -8.50
CA LEU A 137 6.76 -1.74 -9.71
C LEU A 137 6.09 -0.39 -9.45
N ALA A 138 5.37 -0.25 -8.33
CA ALA A 138 4.77 1.03 -7.94
C ALA A 138 5.82 2.13 -7.72
N ASN A 139 6.96 1.81 -7.10
CA ASN A 139 8.08 2.74 -6.93
C ASN A 139 8.67 3.19 -8.26
N LEU A 140 8.91 2.27 -9.19
CA LEU A 140 9.42 2.57 -10.53
C LEU A 140 8.48 3.53 -11.27
N LEU A 141 7.17 3.28 -11.23
CA LEU A 141 6.15 4.16 -11.82
C LEU A 141 6.16 5.56 -11.18
N LEU A 142 6.25 5.65 -9.84
CA LEU A 142 6.30 6.92 -9.12
C LEU A 142 7.57 7.72 -9.42
N LEU A 143 8.68 7.04 -9.70
CA LEU A 143 9.96 7.65 -10.07
C LEU A 143 10.05 8.00 -11.56
N GLY A 144 9.05 7.62 -12.37
CA GLY A 144 8.98 7.93 -13.79
C GLY A 144 9.75 6.97 -14.71
N ASP A 145 10.10 5.78 -14.23
CA ASP A 145 10.70 4.71 -15.03
C ASP A 145 9.71 4.16 -16.08
N ASP A 146 10.22 3.54 -17.14
CA ASP A 146 9.44 2.98 -18.25
C ASP A 146 9.17 1.47 -18.12
N LEU A 147 9.68 0.84 -17.05
CA LEU A 147 9.62 -0.60 -16.80
C LEU A 147 10.33 -1.47 -17.84
N ALA A 148 11.14 -0.91 -18.75
CA ALA A 148 11.76 -1.65 -19.85
C ALA A 148 12.77 -2.72 -19.37
N ARG A 149 13.37 -2.54 -18.19
CA ARG A 149 14.28 -3.50 -17.56
C ARG A 149 13.57 -4.54 -16.68
N VAL A 150 12.25 -4.43 -16.52
CA VAL A 150 11.47 -5.41 -15.77
C VAL A 150 11.35 -6.70 -16.57
N ASN A 151 11.75 -7.82 -15.97
CA ASN A 151 11.58 -9.15 -16.56
C ASN A 151 10.13 -9.63 -16.39
N LYS A 152 9.22 -9.01 -17.15
CA LYS A 152 7.77 -9.28 -17.14
C LYS A 152 7.49 -10.79 -17.20
N ARG A 153 8.11 -11.51 -18.14
CA ARG A 153 7.88 -12.95 -18.33
C ARG A 153 8.24 -13.78 -17.09
N ALA A 154 9.35 -13.47 -16.44
CA ALA A 154 9.76 -14.20 -15.24
C ALA A 154 8.83 -13.90 -14.05
N ILE A 155 8.38 -12.65 -13.89
CA ILE A 155 7.42 -12.27 -12.84
C ILE A 155 6.08 -13.02 -13.03
N ILE A 156 5.56 -13.04 -14.26
CA ILE A 156 4.31 -13.73 -14.57
C ILE A 156 4.42 -15.25 -14.36
N ALA A 157 5.57 -15.85 -14.72
CA ALA A 157 5.83 -17.25 -14.43
C ALA A 157 5.86 -17.54 -12.91
N THR A 158 6.47 -16.66 -12.11
CA THR A 158 6.43 -16.77 -10.65
C THR A 158 5.00 -16.67 -10.13
N LEU A 159 4.21 -15.67 -10.54
CA LEU A 159 2.81 -15.54 -10.10
C LEU A 159 2.02 -16.82 -10.34
N LYS A 160 2.17 -17.41 -11.53
CA LYS A 160 1.51 -18.68 -11.88
C LYS A 160 1.89 -19.83 -10.94
N SER A 161 3.15 -19.86 -10.49
CA SER A 161 3.63 -20.90 -9.57
C SER A 161 3.22 -20.68 -8.12
N LEU A 162 2.82 -19.46 -7.75
CA LEU A 162 2.43 -19.11 -6.39
C LEU A 162 0.92 -19.21 -6.15
N GLN A 163 0.11 -19.35 -7.21
CA GLN A 163 -1.30 -19.61 -7.08
C GLN A 163 -1.57 -21.08 -6.76
N GLU A 164 -2.40 -21.32 -5.74
CA GLU A 164 -2.79 -22.65 -5.30
C GLU A 164 -4.08 -23.13 -5.96
N ASP A 165 -4.39 -24.42 -5.78
CA ASP A 165 -5.59 -25.03 -6.34
C ASP A 165 -6.90 -24.45 -5.81
N ASP A 166 -6.90 -23.93 -4.59
CA ASP A 166 -8.06 -23.26 -3.99
C ASP A 166 -8.26 -21.82 -4.49
N GLY A 167 -7.30 -21.27 -5.24
CA GLY A 167 -7.28 -19.91 -5.78
C GLY A 167 -6.52 -18.88 -4.94
N SER A 168 -6.06 -19.23 -3.74
CA SER A 168 -5.21 -18.38 -2.93
C SER A 168 -3.80 -18.24 -3.54
N PHE A 169 -3.03 -17.27 -3.05
CA PHE A 169 -1.64 -17.08 -3.43
C PHE A 169 -0.72 -17.22 -2.23
N ALA A 170 0.45 -17.79 -2.45
CA ALA A 170 1.58 -17.72 -1.54
C ALA A 170 2.31 -16.36 -1.69
N PRO A 171 2.88 -15.78 -0.61
CA PRO A 171 3.70 -14.57 -0.71
C PRO A 171 5.02 -14.81 -1.44
N THR A 172 5.59 -15.99 -1.25
CA THR A 172 6.90 -16.43 -1.73
C THR A 172 6.84 -17.94 -1.95
N TYR A 173 7.76 -18.45 -2.78
CA TYR A 173 7.87 -19.88 -2.97
C TYR A 173 8.17 -20.60 -1.64
N GLY A 174 7.52 -21.74 -1.42
CA GLY A 174 7.70 -22.57 -0.22
C GLY A 174 7.07 -22.03 1.06
N SER A 175 6.48 -20.82 1.06
CA SER A 175 5.69 -20.34 2.19
C SER A 175 4.46 -21.22 2.38
N THR A 176 3.96 -21.37 3.60
CA THR A 176 2.66 -21.98 3.92
C THR A 176 1.55 -20.96 4.19
N GLU A 177 1.91 -19.67 4.28
CA GLU A 177 0.96 -18.59 4.50
C GLU A 177 0.12 -18.37 3.25
N ARG A 178 -1.20 -18.44 3.39
CA ARG A 178 -2.15 -18.22 2.30
C ARG A 178 -3.20 -17.26 2.76
N ASP A 179 -3.31 -16.13 2.08
CA ASP A 179 -4.46 -15.28 2.21
C ASP A 179 -4.60 -14.31 1.04
N VAL A 180 -5.76 -13.68 1.05
CA VAL A 180 -6.20 -12.63 0.16
C VAL A 180 -5.20 -11.48 -0.10
N ARG A 181 -4.29 -11.13 0.82
CA ARG A 181 -3.31 -10.03 0.59
C ARG A 181 -2.49 -10.29 -0.66
N PHE A 182 -2.19 -11.55 -0.91
CA PHE A 182 -1.34 -11.95 -2.02
C PHE A 182 -2.11 -12.00 -3.34
N ILE A 183 -3.43 -12.25 -3.32
CA ILE A 183 -4.29 -12.10 -4.50
C ILE A 183 -4.30 -10.63 -4.96
N PHE A 184 -4.46 -9.67 -4.03
CA PHE A 184 -4.39 -8.24 -4.37
C PHE A 184 -3.05 -7.90 -5.04
N CYS A 185 -1.94 -8.27 -4.40
CA CYS A 185 -0.62 -7.96 -4.95
C CYS A 185 -0.43 -8.60 -6.34
N ALA A 186 -0.87 -9.85 -6.54
CA ALA A 186 -0.80 -10.53 -7.83
C ALA A 186 -1.62 -9.80 -8.92
N CYS A 187 -2.84 -9.36 -8.59
CA CYS A 187 -3.70 -8.62 -9.51
C CYS A 187 -3.13 -7.25 -9.88
N VAL A 188 -2.56 -6.51 -8.92
CA VAL A 188 -1.91 -5.23 -9.22
C VAL A 188 -0.66 -5.44 -10.09
N ILE A 189 0.14 -6.46 -9.82
CA ILE A 189 1.31 -6.79 -10.67
C ILE A 189 0.83 -7.13 -12.09
N SER A 190 -0.19 -7.98 -12.24
CA SER A 190 -0.72 -8.38 -13.54
C SER A 190 -1.29 -7.18 -14.32
N HIS A 191 -1.97 -6.26 -13.61
CA HIS A 191 -2.47 -5.03 -14.18
C HIS A 191 -1.35 -4.08 -14.63
N ILE A 192 -0.34 -3.84 -13.78
CA ILE A 192 0.80 -2.98 -14.14
C ILE A 192 1.54 -3.56 -15.35
N LEU A 193 1.77 -4.87 -15.33
CA LEU A 193 2.49 -5.54 -16.41
C LEU A 193 1.62 -5.73 -17.66
N ASP A 194 0.30 -5.51 -17.61
CA ASP A 194 -0.64 -5.86 -18.69
C ASP A 194 -0.47 -7.30 -19.17
N ASP A 195 -0.52 -8.25 -18.22
CA ASP A 195 -0.49 -9.68 -18.50
C ASP A 195 -1.12 -10.47 -17.35
N TRP A 196 -2.29 -11.04 -17.62
CA TRP A 196 -3.06 -11.84 -16.66
C TRP A 196 -2.83 -13.35 -16.82
N SER A 197 -1.93 -13.79 -17.71
CA SER A 197 -1.69 -15.23 -17.97
C SER A 197 -1.05 -15.97 -16.79
N GLY A 198 -0.59 -15.23 -15.78
CA GLY A 198 -0.08 -15.75 -14.51
C GLY A 198 -1.13 -15.99 -13.43
N ILE A 199 -2.42 -15.68 -13.69
CA ILE A 199 -3.50 -15.82 -12.70
C ILE A 199 -4.67 -16.59 -13.30
N ASP A 200 -5.07 -17.68 -12.66
CA ASP A 200 -6.39 -18.28 -12.80
C ASP A 200 -7.42 -17.40 -12.07
N VAL A 201 -8.01 -16.47 -12.82
CA VAL A 201 -8.97 -15.49 -12.32
C VAL A 201 -10.18 -16.15 -11.69
N GLU A 202 -10.70 -17.23 -12.29
CA GLU A 202 -11.92 -17.89 -11.80
C GLU A 202 -11.67 -18.59 -10.46
N LYS A 203 -10.51 -19.23 -10.28
CA LYS A 203 -10.11 -19.77 -8.96
C LYS A 203 -9.93 -18.67 -7.93
N ALA A 204 -9.26 -17.57 -8.28
CA ALA A 204 -9.07 -16.43 -7.37
C ALA A 204 -10.43 -15.87 -6.92
N VAL A 205 -11.35 -15.59 -7.85
CA VAL A 205 -12.73 -15.17 -7.57
C VAL A 205 -13.45 -16.19 -6.68
N GLY A 206 -13.27 -17.49 -6.93
CA GLY A 206 -13.80 -18.55 -6.08
C GLY A 206 -13.29 -18.50 -4.63
N PHE A 207 -12.00 -18.26 -4.42
CA PHE A 207 -11.39 -18.13 -3.09
C PHE A 207 -11.94 -16.91 -2.33
N ILE A 208 -12.02 -15.78 -3.03
CA ILE A 208 -12.60 -14.52 -2.56
C ILE A 208 -14.04 -14.73 -2.07
N ARG A 209 -14.86 -15.39 -2.89
CA ARG A 209 -16.25 -15.73 -2.54
C ARG A 209 -16.33 -16.57 -1.27
N LYS A 210 -15.50 -17.60 -1.16
CA LYS A 210 -15.46 -18.49 0.01
C LYS A 210 -14.96 -17.79 1.28
N SER A 211 -14.23 -16.69 1.14
CA SER A 211 -13.68 -15.91 2.25
C SER A 211 -14.70 -14.93 2.85
N GLN A 212 -15.88 -14.75 2.24
CA GLN A 212 -17.00 -13.99 2.84
C GLN A 212 -17.58 -14.76 4.03
N SER A 213 -17.66 -14.11 5.19
CA SER A 213 -18.16 -14.71 6.41
C SER A 213 -19.68 -14.53 6.55
N TYR A 214 -20.24 -14.87 7.70
CA TYR A 214 -21.65 -14.60 8.03
C TYR A 214 -21.91 -13.09 8.21
N GLU A 215 -20.89 -12.35 8.60
CA GLU A 215 -20.86 -10.91 8.45
C GLU A 215 -20.58 -10.68 6.96
N PRO A 216 -21.37 -9.89 6.21
CA PRO A 216 -21.29 -9.77 4.75
C PRO A 216 -20.00 -9.05 4.25
N ALA A 217 -18.87 -9.35 4.87
CA ALA A 217 -17.51 -8.95 4.62
C ALA A 217 -16.60 -10.18 4.78
N MET A 218 -15.33 -10.03 4.42
CA MET A 218 -14.45 -11.18 4.26
C MET A 218 -13.48 -11.37 5.43
N GLY A 219 -13.20 -12.63 5.78
CA GLY A 219 -12.15 -13.11 6.69
C GLY A 219 -10.90 -13.64 5.95
N GLN A 220 -9.72 -13.55 6.59
CA GLN A 220 -8.40 -13.65 5.92
C GLN A 220 -8.29 -14.89 5.00
N THR A 221 -8.87 -15.99 5.45
CA THR A 221 -9.15 -17.21 4.70
C THR A 221 -10.61 -17.63 4.94
N PRO A 222 -11.14 -18.60 4.17
CA PRO A 222 -12.48 -19.13 4.40
C PRO A 222 -12.71 -19.60 5.84
N GLY A 223 -13.77 -19.08 6.48
CA GLY A 223 -14.15 -19.41 7.86
C GLY A 223 -13.60 -18.47 8.93
N GLU A 224 -12.74 -17.52 8.57
CA GLU A 224 -12.18 -16.54 9.51
C GLU A 224 -13.09 -15.32 9.74
N GLU A 225 -12.81 -14.57 10.80
CA GLU A 225 -13.53 -13.34 11.16
C GLU A 225 -13.41 -12.26 10.08
N ALA A 226 -14.51 -11.57 9.78
CA ALA A 226 -14.50 -10.48 8.81
C ALA A 226 -13.61 -9.32 9.28
N HIS A 227 -12.79 -8.75 8.38
CA HIS A 227 -11.78 -7.77 8.77
C HIS A 227 -11.58 -6.67 7.70
N GLY A 228 -11.30 -5.43 8.10
CA GLY A 228 -11.17 -4.26 7.22
C GLY A 228 -9.85 -4.19 6.43
N LYS A 229 -8.71 -4.53 7.06
CA LYS A 229 -7.40 -4.70 6.38
C LYS A 229 -7.55 -5.66 5.23
N CYS A 230 -8.24 -6.74 5.54
CA CYS A 230 -8.77 -7.64 4.59
C CYS A 230 -9.55 -6.83 3.54
N LEU A 231 -10.73 -6.26 3.74
CA LEU A 231 -11.49 -5.60 2.64
C LEU A 231 -10.72 -4.70 1.62
N TYR A 232 -9.64 -4.02 2.01
CA TYR A 232 -8.73 -3.37 1.05
C TYR A 232 -7.62 -4.27 0.49
N CYS A 233 -6.86 -4.95 1.35
CA CYS A 233 -5.78 -5.84 0.93
C CYS A 233 -6.31 -7.16 0.34
N LYS A 234 -7.57 -7.54 0.56
CA LYS A 234 -8.26 -8.55 -0.26
C LYS A 234 -8.58 -7.79 -1.53
N ALA A 235 -8.04 -8.20 -2.65
CA ALA A 235 -8.50 -9.35 -3.41
C ALA A 235 -9.95 -9.26 -3.86
N ASP A 236 -10.81 -8.54 -3.17
CA ASP A 236 -12.22 -8.59 -3.47
C ASP A 236 -12.54 -7.32 -4.21
N GLN A 237 -12.75 -6.16 -3.61
CA GLN A 237 -13.16 -5.03 -4.45
C GLN A 237 -12.06 -4.48 -5.39
N PRO A 238 -10.85 -4.08 -4.94
CA PRO A 238 -9.82 -3.58 -5.86
C PRO A 238 -9.41 -4.63 -6.89
N ALA A 239 -9.16 -5.87 -6.47
CA ALA A 239 -8.72 -6.90 -7.41
C ALA A 239 -9.86 -7.44 -8.28
N LEU A 240 -11.10 -7.57 -7.79
CA LEU A 240 -12.26 -7.83 -8.66
C LEU A 240 -12.52 -6.64 -9.59
N THR A 241 -12.26 -5.39 -9.19
CA THR A 241 -12.31 -4.23 -10.09
C THR A 241 -11.25 -4.38 -11.19
N LEU A 242 -10.01 -4.71 -10.83
CA LEU A 242 -8.93 -4.95 -11.78
C LEU A 242 -9.21 -6.15 -12.70
N MET A 243 -9.84 -7.21 -12.18
CA MET A 243 -10.27 -8.40 -12.95
C MET A 243 -11.58 -8.17 -13.74
N GLY A 244 -12.33 -7.10 -13.47
CA GLY A 244 -13.67 -6.87 -14.04
C GLY A 244 -14.77 -7.80 -13.49
N LYS A 245 -14.60 -8.35 -12.28
CA LYS A 245 -15.40 -9.44 -11.68
C LYS A 245 -16.17 -9.06 -10.42
N VAL A 246 -16.35 -7.76 -10.13
CA VAL A 246 -17.01 -7.26 -8.91
C VAL A 246 -18.36 -7.93 -8.62
N ASN A 247 -19.22 -8.02 -9.63
CA ASN A 247 -20.57 -8.61 -9.51
C ASN A 247 -20.55 -10.13 -9.32
N GLU A 248 -19.45 -10.80 -9.72
CA GLU A 248 -19.30 -12.24 -9.61
C GLU A 248 -18.67 -12.63 -8.28
N GLY A 249 -17.77 -11.81 -7.74
CA GLY A 249 -17.01 -12.10 -6.53
C GLY A 249 -17.68 -11.67 -5.22
N ILE A 250 -18.63 -10.74 -5.24
CA ILE A 250 -19.32 -10.26 -4.03
C ILE A 250 -20.72 -10.87 -3.94
N ILE A 251 -21.01 -11.56 -2.83
CA ILE A 251 -22.27 -12.28 -2.62
C ILE A 251 -23.38 -11.29 -2.24
N ASP A 252 -23.11 -10.41 -1.28
CA ASP A 252 -24.05 -9.38 -0.82
C ASP A 252 -23.37 -8.00 -0.79
N LYS A 253 -23.49 -7.27 -1.90
CA LYS A 253 -22.89 -5.94 -2.04
C LYS A 253 -23.46 -4.93 -1.03
N GLN A 254 -24.76 -4.98 -0.76
CA GLN A 254 -25.40 -4.02 0.14
C GLN A 254 -25.05 -4.32 1.59
N GLY A 255 -25.04 -5.60 1.98
CA GLY A 255 -24.53 -6.04 3.26
C GLY A 255 -23.06 -5.64 3.46
N LEU A 256 -22.22 -5.78 2.43
CA LEU A 256 -20.82 -5.36 2.50
C LEU A 256 -20.67 -3.85 2.73
N ILE A 257 -21.39 -3.02 1.97
CA ILE A 257 -21.40 -1.56 2.17
C ILE A 257 -21.83 -1.25 3.59
N ARG A 258 -22.91 -1.88 4.08
CA ARG A 258 -23.38 -1.69 5.45
C ARG A 258 -22.33 -2.08 6.49
N TRP A 259 -21.68 -3.23 6.32
CA TRP A 259 -20.62 -3.70 7.21
C TRP A 259 -19.46 -2.70 7.27
N CYS A 260 -19.03 -2.16 6.12
CA CYS A 260 -18.00 -1.13 6.04
C CYS A 260 -18.41 0.14 6.79
N LEU A 261 -19.61 0.66 6.56
CA LEU A 261 -20.10 1.88 7.21
C LEU A 261 -20.24 1.69 8.73
N ASP A 262 -20.64 0.50 9.19
CA ASP A 262 -20.71 0.14 10.61
C ASP A 262 -19.32 0.01 11.29
N ARG A 263 -18.22 0.23 10.55
CA ARG A 263 -16.87 0.38 11.10
C ARG A 263 -16.49 1.82 11.40
N GLN A 264 -17.30 2.79 11.00
CA GLN A 264 -17.04 4.19 11.28
C GLN A 264 -17.50 4.54 12.70
N THR A 265 -16.57 4.96 13.55
CA THR A 265 -16.87 5.59 14.84
C THR A 265 -16.44 7.06 14.80
N THR A 266 -15.17 7.34 15.11
CA THR A 266 -14.50 8.61 14.81
C THR A 266 -13.76 8.47 13.48
N GLY A 267 -12.71 7.65 13.47
CA GLY A 267 -12.14 7.04 12.27
C GLY A 267 -12.80 5.71 11.96
N PHE A 268 -12.05 4.82 11.34
CA PHE A 268 -12.48 3.45 11.08
C PHE A 268 -11.74 2.46 11.95
N HIS A 269 -12.43 1.40 12.40
CA HIS A 269 -11.81 0.25 13.05
C HIS A 269 -11.84 -0.99 12.16
N GLY A 270 -10.87 -1.87 12.32
CA GLY A 270 -10.72 -3.03 11.43
C GLY A 270 -11.79 -4.11 11.60
N ARG A 271 -12.39 -4.23 12.78
CA ARG A 271 -13.35 -5.30 13.13
C ARG A 271 -14.29 -4.83 14.24
N PRO A 272 -15.53 -5.37 14.35
CA PRO A 272 -16.44 -5.01 15.43
C PRO A 272 -15.78 -5.01 16.83
N ASN A 273 -16.15 -4.05 17.67
CA ASN A 273 -15.64 -3.92 19.05
C ASN A 273 -14.11 -3.70 19.18
N LYS A 274 -13.49 -3.07 18.17
CA LYS A 274 -12.08 -2.63 18.21
C LYS A 274 -11.99 -1.12 18.06
N ASP A 275 -10.88 -0.57 18.54
CA ASP A 275 -10.61 0.87 18.43
C ASP A 275 -10.33 1.29 16.99
N ALA A 276 -10.60 2.56 16.70
CA ALA A 276 -10.27 3.17 15.43
C ALA A 276 -8.75 3.25 15.23
N ASP A 277 -8.32 3.16 13.97
CA ASP A 277 -6.92 3.15 13.59
C ASP A 277 -6.78 3.80 12.21
N THR A 278 -5.83 4.74 12.09
CA THR A 278 -5.55 5.55 10.89
C THR A 278 -5.49 4.72 9.62
N CYS A 279 -4.93 3.51 9.63
CA CYS A 279 -4.78 2.75 8.40
C CYS A 279 -6.13 2.24 7.86
N TYR A 280 -7.12 1.95 8.73
CA TYR A 280 -8.44 1.52 8.27
C TYR A 280 -9.25 2.64 7.65
N CYS A 281 -8.91 3.90 7.93
CA CYS A 281 -9.52 5.03 7.25
C CYS A 281 -9.33 4.92 5.74
N PHE A 282 -8.16 4.46 5.30
CA PHE A 282 -7.90 4.17 3.90
C PHE A 282 -8.37 2.78 3.50
N TRP A 283 -8.13 1.75 4.31
CA TRP A 283 -8.52 0.40 3.92
C TRP A 283 -10.05 0.29 3.70
N ILE A 284 -10.85 0.77 4.64
CA ILE A 284 -12.31 0.72 4.51
C ILE A 284 -12.79 1.84 3.57
N GLY A 285 -12.21 3.04 3.65
CA GLY A 285 -12.55 4.16 2.77
C GLY A 285 -12.32 3.83 1.29
N GLY A 286 -11.17 3.26 0.94
CA GLY A 286 -10.86 2.84 -0.42
C GLY A 286 -11.71 1.66 -0.90
N ALA A 287 -12.11 0.75 -0.01
CA ALA A 287 -13.09 -0.29 -0.35
C ALA A 287 -14.45 0.34 -0.70
N LEU A 288 -14.91 1.32 0.07
CA LEU A 288 -16.14 2.08 -0.20
C LEU A 288 -16.05 2.91 -1.49
N GLU A 289 -14.90 3.54 -1.76
CA GLU A 289 -14.65 4.26 -3.03
C GLU A 289 -14.80 3.32 -4.22
N ASN A 290 -14.12 2.16 -4.18
CA ASN A 290 -14.22 1.18 -5.26
C ASN A 290 -15.62 0.56 -5.40
N LEU A 291 -16.48 0.64 -4.37
CA LEU A 291 -17.89 0.21 -4.42
C LEU A 291 -18.83 1.31 -4.96
N ASN A 292 -18.33 2.53 -5.17
CA ASN A 292 -19.09 3.77 -5.38
C ASN A 292 -20.05 4.03 -4.21
N ALA A 293 -19.51 4.04 -2.99
CA ALA A 293 -20.26 4.24 -1.75
C ALA A 293 -19.50 5.12 -0.73
N PHE A 294 -18.39 5.75 -1.13
CA PHE A 294 -17.59 6.60 -0.23
C PHE A 294 -18.35 7.87 0.18
N GLU A 295 -19.28 8.34 -0.65
CA GLU A 295 -20.15 9.48 -0.35
C GLU A 295 -21.07 9.26 0.86
N LEU A 296 -21.21 8.01 1.33
CA LEU A 296 -21.98 7.66 2.52
C LEU A 296 -21.15 7.80 3.82
N VAL A 297 -19.84 8.02 3.72
CA VAL A 297 -18.93 8.17 4.86
C VAL A 297 -19.11 9.55 5.49
N ASN A 298 -19.12 9.61 6.83
CA ASN A 298 -19.04 10.90 7.53
C ASN A 298 -17.61 11.44 7.42
N THR A 299 -17.36 12.27 6.41
CA THR A 299 -16.03 12.81 6.12
C THR A 299 -15.52 13.77 7.19
N ASP A 300 -16.41 14.49 7.88
CA ASP A 300 -16.01 15.45 8.92
C ASP A 300 -15.39 14.72 10.12
N ASN A 301 -16.06 13.68 10.63
CA ASN A 301 -15.52 12.84 11.71
C ASN A 301 -14.23 12.15 11.30
N LEU A 302 -14.18 11.64 10.06
CA LEU A 302 -13.00 10.97 9.53
C LEU A 302 -11.80 11.92 9.47
N ARG A 303 -12.00 13.14 8.97
CA ARG A 303 -10.96 14.18 8.92
C ARG A 303 -10.50 14.56 10.30
N SER A 304 -11.42 14.80 11.23
CA SER A 304 -11.09 15.16 12.62
C SER A 304 -10.28 14.06 13.31
N PHE A 305 -10.60 12.79 13.07
CA PHE A 305 -9.79 11.67 13.56
C PHE A 305 -8.39 11.68 12.97
N LEU A 306 -8.23 11.80 11.65
CA LEU A 306 -6.90 11.84 11.01
C LEU A 306 -6.06 13.03 11.52
N MET A 307 -6.67 14.19 11.70
CA MET A 307 -5.97 15.36 12.23
C MET A 307 -5.52 15.18 13.69
N SER A 308 -6.23 14.35 14.48
CA SER A 308 -5.81 14.02 15.84
C SER A 308 -4.64 13.04 15.89
N THR A 309 -4.44 12.23 14.83
CA THR A 309 -3.29 11.31 14.73
C THR A 309 -2.07 11.92 14.03
N GLN A 310 -2.20 13.14 13.49
CA GLN A 310 -1.10 13.91 12.92
C GLN A 310 -0.11 14.36 14.01
N THR A 311 1.19 14.11 13.80
CA THR A 311 2.19 14.39 14.83
C THR A 311 2.97 15.68 14.59
N SER A 312 3.55 16.22 15.66
CA SER A 312 4.35 17.45 15.61
C SER A 312 5.65 17.32 14.78
N ARG A 313 6.10 16.08 14.50
CA ARG A 313 7.28 15.74 13.70
C ARG A 313 6.96 15.49 12.21
N GLY A 314 5.68 15.55 11.84
CA GLY A 314 5.21 14.98 10.57
C GLY A 314 4.89 13.49 10.71
N GLY A 315 4.22 12.95 9.71
CA GLY A 315 3.62 11.62 9.76
C GLY A 315 2.36 11.57 10.63
N PHE A 316 1.70 10.42 10.56
CA PHE A 316 0.51 10.06 11.34
C PHE A 316 0.81 8.80 12.16
N GLY A 317 0.31 8.78 13.39
CA GLY A 317 0.27 7.58 14.22
C GLY A 317 -0.95 6.71 13.90
N LYS A 318 -0.97 5.51 14.48
CA LYS A 318 -2.16 4.65 14.51
C LYS A 318 -3.37 5.35 15.14
N ASP A 319 -3.12 6.00 16.26
CA ASP A 319 -4.05 6.80 17.05
C ASP A 319 -3.32 8.08 17.55
N ALA A 320 -4.00 8.91 18.33
CA ALA A 320 -3.46 10.19 18.81
C ALA A 320 -2.30 10.05 19.81
N GLU A 321 -2.15 8.89 20.44
CA GLU A 321 -1.12 8.63 21.45
C GLU A 321 0.11 7.92 20.86
N SER A 322 -0.06 7.29 19.70
CA SER A 322 0.98 6.51 19.02
C SER A 322 2.01 7.38 18.31
N PRO A 323 3.29 6.96 18.27
CA PRO A 323 4.30 7.60 17.42
C PRO A 323 3.97 7.41 15.93
N PRO A 324 4.48 8.28 15.04
CA PRO A 324 4.23 8.15 13.61
C PRO A 324 5.08 7.05 12.99
N ASP A 325 4.48 6.24 12.11
CA ASP A 325 5.19 5.31 11.24
C ASP A 325 4.82 5.53 9.76
N VAL A 326 5.68 5.07 8.84
CA VAL A 326 5.51 5.35 7.41
C VAL A 326 4.24 4.74 6.82
N LEU A 327 3.74 3.62 7.37
CA LEU A 327 2.51 2.99 6.92
C LEU A 327 1.31 3.86 7.28
N HIS A 328 1.10 4.16 8.57
CA HIS A 328 -0.04 4.98 8.98
C HIS A 328 0.06 6.38 8.40
N SER A 329 1.27 6.91 8.24
CA SER A 329 1.49 8.21 7.61
C SER A 329 1.04 8.25 6.15
N TYR A 330 1.38 7.21 5.37
CA TYR A 330 0.91 7.10 3.99
C TYR A 330 -0.59 6.87 3.93
N MET A 331 -1.14 5.95 4.74
CA MET A 331 -2.59 5.67 4.75
C MET A 331 -3.42 6.88 5.19
N GLY A 332 -2.92 7.68 6.12
CA GLY A 332 -3.57 8.94 6.52
C GLY A 332 -3.65 9.92 5.35
N LEU A 333 -2.53 10.15 4.64
CA LEU A 333 -2.51 11.00 3.44
C LEU A 333 -3.36 10.43 2.31
N ALA A 334 -3.33 9.12 2.11
CA ALA A 334 -4.14 8.43 1.10
C ALA A 334 -5.64 8.59 1.39
N THR A 335 -6.05 8.51 2.66
CA THR A 335 -7.44 8.79 3.05
C THR A 335 -7.82 10.24 2.76
N LEU A 336 -6.97 11.20 3.14
CA LEU A 336 -7.23 12.62 2.86
C LEU A 336 -7.30 12.88 1.35
N SER A 337 -6.51 12.16 0.54
CA SER A 337 -6.59 12.18 -0.91
C SER A 337 -7.94 11.64 -1.44
N LEU A 338 -8.45 10.52 -0.90
CA LEU A 338 -9.81 10.02 -1.23
C LEU A 338 -10.89 11.07 -0.93
N MET A 339 -10.71 11.83 0.15
CA MET A 339 -11.60 12.92 0.55
C MET A 339 -11.42 14.20 -0.27
N LYS A 340 -10.49 14.21 -1.24
CA LYS A 340 -10.13 15.38 -2.06
C LYS A 340 -9.67 16.57 -1.20
N GLU A 341 -8.93 16.29 -0.14
CA GLU A 341 -8.33 17.30 0.73
C GLU A 341 -7.50 18.30 -0.09
N SER A 342 -7.73 19.60 0.16
CA SER A 342 -7.09 20.67 -0.60
C SER A 342 -5.56 20.59 -0.53
N GLY A 343 -4.91 20.61 -1.69
CA GLY A 343 -3.45 20.58 -1.79
C GLY A 343 -2.85 19.17 -1.83
N LEU A 344 -3.65 18.11 -1.74
CA LEU A 344 -3.22 16.75 -2.05
C LEU A 344 -3.58 16.37 -3.48
N SER A 345 -2.72 15.56 -4.09
CA SER A 345 -2.97 14.90 -5.36
C SER A 345 -3.89 13.70 -5.15
N GLU A 346 -4.63 13.32 -6.19
CA GLU A 346 -5.52 12.17 -6.18
C GLU A 346 -4.76 10.83 -6.06
N ILE A 347 -5.46 9.82 -5.55
CA ILE A 347 -5.00 8.43 -5.45
C ILE A 347 -5.96 7.52 -6.20
N ASP A 348 -5.44 6.52 -6.87
CA ASP A 348 -6.24 5.42 -7.40
C ASP A 348 -6.47 4.38 -6.29
N ALA A 349 -7.72 4.29 -5.83
CA ALA A 349 -8.13 3.40 -4.74
C ALA A 349 -8.05 1.91 -5.12
N ALA A 350 -8.07 1.56 -6.40
CA ALA A 350 -7.98 0.16 -6.85
C ALA A 350 -6.52 -0.30 -6.89
N LEU A 351 -5.60 0.59 -7.28
CA LEU A 351 -4.18 0.27 -7.35
C LEU A 351 -3.43 0.58 -6.06
N ASN A 352 -3.99 1.41 -5.17
CA ASN A 352 -3.25 2.04 -4.07
C ASN A 352 -2.05 2.84 -4.59
N ILE A 353 -2.17 3.55 -5.72
CA ILE A 353 -1.05 4.30 -6.30
C ILE A 353 -1.49 5.75 -6.52
N PRO A 354 -0.69 6.75 -6.09
CA PRO A 354 -0.93 8.14 -6.44
C PRO A 354 -1.10 8.34 -7.94
N ILE A 355 -1.99 9.24 -8.36
CA ILE A 355 -2.41 9.37 -9.76
C ILE A 355 -1.23 9.63 -10.73
N ALA A 356 -0.14 10.23 -10.25
CA ALA A 356 1.09 10.42 -11.02
C ALA A 356 1.69 9.09 -11.53
N GLY A 357 1.74 8.06 -10.68
CA GLY A 357 2.21 6.72 -11.07
C GLY A 357 1.26 6.05 -12.05
N VAL A 358 -0.06 6.24 -11.89
CA VAL A 358 -1.08 5.73 -12.82
C VAL A 358 -0.98 6.42 -14.19
N HIS A 359 -0.70 7.72 -14.23
CA HIS A 359 -0.44 8.43 -15.47
C HIS A 359 0.80 7.90 -16.19
N GLN A 360 1.86 7.57 -15.45
CA GLN A 360 3.04 6.94 -16.04
C GLN A 360 2.69 5.55 -16.62
N LEU A 361 1.93 4.75 -15.87
CA LEU A 361 1.47 3.44 -16.34
C LEU A 361 0.68 3.53 -17.65
N ARG A 362 -0.29 4.46 -17.73
CA ARG A 362 -1.09 4.68 -18.95
C ARG A 362 -0.22 5.06 -20.15
N LYS A 363 0.85 5.83 -19.96
CA LYS A 363 1.80 6.17 -21.04
C LYS A 363 2.52 4.93 -21.54
N ILE A 364 2.96 4.04 -20.64
CA ILE A 364 3.66 2.80 -20.98
C ILE A 364 2.72 1.86 -21.77
N HIS A 365 1.50 1.64 -21.28
CA HIS A 365 0.51 0.80 -21.97
C HIS A 365 0.12 1.35 -23.34
N ALA A 366 0.03 2.68 -23.50
CA ALA A 366 -0.26 3.30 -24.79
C ALA A 366 0.87 3.15 -25.83
N GLN A 367 2.08 2.79 -25.39
CA GLN A 367 3.26 2.60 -26.24
C GLN A 367 3.55 1.11 -26.56
N SER A 368 2.84 0.19 -25.91
CA SER A 368 3.09 -1.27 -25.92
C SER A 368 2.19 -2.01 -26.92
#